data_AF-A0A4Y2KE77-F1
#
_entry.id   AF-A0A4Y2KE77-F1
#
_cell.length_a   1.000
_cell.length_b   1.000
_cell.length_c   1.000
_cell.angle_alpha   90.00
_cell.angle_beta   90.00
_cell.angle_gamma   90.00
#
_symmetry.space_group_name_H-M   'P 1'
#
loop_
_entity.id
_entity.type
_entity.pdbx_description
1 polymer ?
#
loop_
_entity_poly.entity_id
_entity_poly.type
_entity_poly.pdbx_seq_one_letter_code
_entity_poly.pdbx_strand_id
1 'polypeptide(L)'
;MAMVFVNSDEGPPFERGIRVYPLNPENPQQPFININILSPNLEPMSYPILFPYGEPGWQPNWRCESYQGAKGNQSRVNVTILQYNLALTAVRDEFNPIISAGKLTQQWLVDSHLQVEANNMNFIRTHQ
;
A
#
# COMPACT_ATOMS: atom_id res chain seq x y z
N MET A 1 14.08 13.38 -7.89
CA MET A 1 12.76 13.76 -7.34
C MET A 1 12.94 13.98 -5.86
N ALA A 2 12.48 15.10 -5.31
CA ALA A 2 12.48 15.37 -3.87
C ALA A 2 11.04 15.70 -3.48
N MET A 3 10.53 15.07 -2.42
CA MET A 3 9.19 15.30 -1.90
C MET A 3 9.33 15.99 -0.54
N VAL A 4 8.81 17.22 -0.43
CA VAL A 4 8.84 18.00 0.80
C VAL A 4 7.44 17.99 1.40
N PHE A 5 7.30 17.51 2.62
CA PHE A 5 6.07 17.59 3.38
C PHE A 5 6.14 18.78 4.32
N VAL A 6 5.08 19.60 4.32
CA VAL A 6 4.88 20.63 5.32
C VAL A 6 3.70 20.17 6.16
N ASN A 7 3.95 19.79 7.40
CA ASN A 7 2.93 19.40 8.36
C ASN A 7 3.23 20.08 9.70
N SER A 8 2.18 20.46 10.45
CA SER A 8 2.29 21.07 11.78
C SER A 8 2.78 20.10 12.85
N ASP A 9 2.63 18.79 12.64
CA ASP A 9 2.92 17.74 13.63
C ASP A 9 4.20 16.91 13.33
N GLU A 10 5.16 17.50 12.61
CA GLU A 10 6.51 16.94 12.28
C GLU A 10 6.55 15.61 11.49
N GLY A 11 5.43 14.89 11.34
CA GLY A 11 5.33 13.67 10.54
C GLY A 11 4.76 13.92 9.13
N PRO A 12 5.06 13.05 8.15
CA PRO A 12 4.36 13.08 6.87
C PRO A 12 2.86 12.93 7.11
N PRO A 13 1.99 13.71 6.43
CA PRO A 13 0.56 13.67 6.69
C PRO A 13 0.04 12.26 6.41
N PHE A 14 -0.49 11.62 7.45
CA PHE A 14 -1.03 10.26 7.39
C PHE A 14 -2.36 10.22 6.60
N GLU A 15 -3.04 11.35 6.46
CA GLU A 15 -4.29 11.51 5.69
C GLU A 15 -4.07 11.60 4.17
N ARG A 16 -3.22 10.75 3.60
CA ARG A 16 -3.08 10.60 2.13
C ARG A 16 -4.06 9.57 1.58
N GLY A 17 -5.34 9.76 1.87
CA GLY A 17 -6.41 8.90 1.37
C GLY A 17 -7.04 9.39 0.06
N ILE A 18 -7.76 8.51 -0.62
CA ILE A 18 -8.62 8.87 -1.75
C ILE A 18 -10.06 8.99 -1.25
N ARG A 19 -10.77 10.05 -1.63
CA ARG A 19 -12.23 10.14 -1.45
C ARG A 19 -12.93 9.76 -2.75
N VAL A 20 -13.74 8.71 -2.68
CA VAL A 20 -14.54 8.23 -3.81
C VAL A 20 -15.98 8.68 -3.61
N TYR A 21 -16.53 9.38 -4.59
CA TYR A 21 -17.92 9.83 -4.60
C TYR A 21 -18.74 8.89 -5.50
N PRO A 22 -19.42 7.88 -4.93
CA PRO A 22 -20.28 7.00 -5.72
C PRO A 22 -21.43 7.79 -6.32
N LEU A 23 -21.82 7.44 -7.55
CA LEU A 23 -22.94 8.09 -8.24
C LEU A 23 -24.26 7.89 -7.47
N ASN A 24 -24.42 6.73 -6.82
CA ASN A 24 -25.56 6.40 -5.96
C ASN A 24 -25.03 6.02 -4.56
N PRO A 25 -24.91 6.98 -3.63
CA PRO A 25 -24.43 6.69 -2.28
C PRO A 25 -25.47 5.89 -1.49
N GLU A 26 -25.03 4.84 -0.81
CA GLU A 26 -25.91 4.04 0.08
C GLU A 26 -26.47 4.88 1.23
N ASN A 27 -25.67 5.82 1.74
CA ASN A 27 -26.07 6.77 2.75
C ASN A 27 -25.93 8.21 2.22
N PRO A 28 -27.04 8.94 1.96
CA PRO A 28 -26.98 10.33 1.50
C PRO A 28 -26.26 11.29 2.46
N GLN A 29 -26.17 10.97 3.76
CA GLN A 29 -25.42 11.78 4.74
C GLN A 29 -23.91 11.49 4.73
N GLN A 30 -23.48 10.38 4.14
CA GLN A 30 -22.07 10.03 3.93
C GLN A 30 -21.86 9.83 2.42
N PRO A 31 -21.80 10.90 1.61
CA PRO A 31 -21.82 10.82 0.16
C PRO A 31 -20.50 10.34 -0.46
N PHE A 32 -19.51 9.99 0.37
CA PHE A 32 -18.20 9.54 -0.09
C PHE A 32 -17.63 8.43 0.78
N ILE A 33 -16.84 7.58 0.13
CA ILE A 33 -16.03 6.53 0.75
C ILE A 33 -14.62 7.07 0.91
N ASN A 34 -14.07 6.98 2.13
CA ASN A 34 -12.69 7.35 2.39
C ASN A 34 -11.79 6.11 2.32
N ILE A 35 -10.87 6.11 1.36
CA ILE A 35 -9.87 5.05 1.18
C ILE A 35 -8.60 5.51 1.87
N ASN A 36 -8.30 4.94 3.03
CA ASN A 36 -7.10 5.26 3.80
C ASN A 36 -5.81 4.79 3.09
N ILE A 37 -4.66 5.35 3.47
CA ILE A 37 -3.33 4.96 3.00
C ILE A 37 -3.02 3.47 3.23
N LEU A 38 -3.63 2.86 4.25
CA LEU A 38 -3.49 1.43 4.56
C LEU A 38 -4.58 0.55 3.89
N SER A 39 -5.41 1.13 3.02
CA SER A 39 -6.44 0.37 2.31
C SER A 39 -5.79 -0.48 1.21
N PRO A 40 -6.19 -1.76 1.04
CA PRO A 40 -5.73 -2.58 -0.07
C PRO A 40 -6.14 -2.01 -1.43
N ASN A 41 -7.14 -1.13 -1.49
CA ASN A 41 -7.62 -0.55 -2.74
C ASN A 41 -6.84 0.72 -3.15
N LEU A 42 -5.98 1.25 -2.27
CA LEU A 42 -5.30 2.52 -2.54
C LEU A 42 -4.40 2.43 -3.77
N GLU A 43 -3.55 1.41 -3.82
CA GLU A 43 -2.59 1.20 -4.91
C GLU A 43 -3.27 0.92 -6.26
N PRO A 44 -4.20 -0.04 -6.39
CA PRO A 44 -4.86 -0.30 -7.67
C PRO A 44 -5.70 0.90 -8.15
N MET A 45 -6.23 1.72 -7.24
CA MET A 45 -6.96 2.93 -7.63
C MET A 45 -6.07 4.12 -7.99
N SER A 46 -4.87 4.22 -7.39
CA SER A 46 -3.90 5.28 -7.71
C SER A 46 -3.09 4.96 -8.96
N TYR A 47 -2.84 3.67 -9.21
CA TYR A 47 -1.95 3.16 -10.24
C TYR A 47 -2.64 2.08 -11.12
N PRO A 48 -3.80 2.35 -11.74
CA PRO A 48 -4.57 1.33 -12.46
C PRO A 48 -3.79 0.70 -13.63
N ILE A 49 -2.83 1.41 -14.21
CA ILE A 49 -1.96 0.88 -15.28
C ILE A 49 -0.98 -0.17 -14.73
N LEU A 50 -0.59 -0.08 -13.46
CA LEU A 50 0.30 -1.05 -12.81
C LEU A 50 -0.47 -2.28 -12.31
N PHE A 51 -1.77 -2.13 -12.04
CA PHE A 51 -2.67 -3.16 -11.51
C PHE A 51 -3.87 -3.37 -12.45
N PRO A 52 -3.66 -3.95 -13.64
CA PRO A 52 -4.67 -3.99 -14.70
C PRO A 52 -5.92 -4.80 -14.34
N TYR A 53 -5.82 -5.74 -13.39
CA TYR A 53 -6.96 -6.53 -12.93
C TYR A 53 -7.57 -6.00 -11.62
N GLY A 54 -7.05 -4.89 -11.09
CA GLY A 54 -7.56 -4.28 -9.87
C GLY A 54 -7.45 -5.20 -8.65
N GLU A 55 -6.45 -6.09 -8.60
CA GLU A 55 -6.26 -6.96 -7.44
C GLU A 55 -6.04 -6.11 -6.18
N PRO A 56 -6.59 -6.53 -5.03
CA PRO A 56 -6.35 -5.84 -3.79
C PRO A 56 -4.86 -5.90 -3.42
N GLY A 57 -4.33 -4.77 -2.98
CA GLY A 57 -2.98 -4.65 -2.45
C GLY A 57 -2.81 -5.36 -1.10
N TRP A 58 -1.71 -5.05 -0.40
CA TRP A 58 -1.44 -5.61 0.92
C TRP A 58 -2.61 -5.38 1.91
N GLN A 59 -2.84 -6.35 2.78
CA GLN A 59 -3.89 -6.33 3.79
C GLN A 59 -3.33 -6.63 5.18
N PRO A 60 -3.85 -5.97 6.23
CA PRO A 60 -3.54 -6.33 7.60
C PRO A 60 -3.82 -7.81 7.87
N ASN A 61 -2.92 -8.48 8.59
CA ASN A 61 -3.01 -9.91 8.93
C ASN A 61 -2.93 -10.89 7.74
N TRP A 62 -2.42 -10.45 6.57
CA TRP A 62 -2.09 -11.37 5.49
C TRP A 62 -1.03 -12.37 5.97
N ARG A 63 -1.42 -13.65 6.08
CA ARG A 63 -0.52 -14.70 6.57
C ARG A 63 0.52 -15.08 5.52
N CYS A 64 1.76 -15.27 5.96
CA CYS A 64 2.77 -15.89 5.11
C CYS A 64 2.43 -17.38 4.99
N GLU A 65 2.00 -17.82 3.81
CA GLU A 65 1.70 -19.23 3.58
C GLU A 65 3.00 -20.06 3.68
N SER A 66 2.94 -21.17 4.41
CA SER A 66 4.05 -22.13 4.48
C SER A 66 4.07 -22.96 3.19
N TYR A 67 5.12 -22.86 2.40
CA TYR A 67 5.35 -23.73 1.25
C TYR A 67 6.42 -24.79 1.54
N GLN A 68 6.45 -25.87 0.76
CA GLN A 68 7.38 -26.99 0.93
C GLN A 68 8.83 -26.49 0.76
N GLY A 69 9.63 -26.56 1.83
CA GLY A 69 11.01 -26.05 1.88
C GLY A 69 11.19 -24.72 2.63
N ALA A 70 10.10 -24.06 3.05
CA ALA A 70 10.19 -22.93 3.96
C ALA A 70 10.67 -23.41 5.35
N LYS A 71 11.89 -23.04 5.75
CA LYS A 71 12.31 -23.12 7.16
C LYS A 71 11.52 -22.07 7.93
N GLY A 72 10.32 -22.45 8.36
CA GLY A 72 9.38 -21.55 9.03
C GLY A 72 10.03 -20.88 10.23
N ASN A 73 10.24 -19.57 10.14
CA ASN A 73 10.55 -18.78 11.31
C ASN A 73 9.22 -18.54 12.03
N GLN A 74 8.95 -19.30 13.09
CA GLN A 74 7.68 -19.26 13.83
C GLN A 74 7.34 -17.86 14.40
N SER A 75 8.30 -16.93 14.40
CA SER A 75 8.10 -15.53 14.82
C SER A 75 7.42 -14.62 13.78
N ARG A 76 7.42 -14.98 12.49
CA ARG A 76 6.85 -14.13 11.41
C ARG A 76 5.66 -14.79 10.75
N VAL A 77 4.49 -14.57 11.34
CA VAL A 77 3.21 -15.15 10.90
C VAL A 77 2.58 -14.36 9.74
N ASN A 78 2.81 -13.04 9.70
CA ASN A 78 2.19 -12.13 8.74
C ASN A 78 3.22 -11.54 7.76
N VAL A 79 2.79 -11.35 6.51
CA VAL A 79 3.53 -10.60 5.48
C VAL A 79 3.49 -9.12 5.85
N THR A 80 4.65 -8.46 5.84
CA THR A 80 4.73 -7.00 6.04
C THR A 80 4.50 -6.25 4.73
N ILE A 81 4.05 -4.99 4.80
CA ILE A 81 3.91 -4.12 3.61
C ILE A 81 5.22 -4.07 2.81
N LEU A 82 6.37 -3.96 3.51
CA LEU A 82 7.67 -3.95 2.85
C LEU A 82 7.96 -5.24 2.08
N GLN A 83 7.65 -6.40 2.66
CA GLN A 83 7.82 -7.69 1.98
C GLN A 83 6.94 -7.79 0.74
N TYR A 84 5.69 -7.33 0.84
CA TYR A 84 4.77 -7.26 -0.30
C TYR A 84 5.31 -6.36 -1.42
N ASN A 85 5.72 -5.12 -1.09
CA ASN A 85 6.26 -4.18 -2.07
C ASN A 85 7.55 -4.69 -2.74
N LEU A 86 8.44 -5.33 -1.97
CA LEU A 86 9.63 -5.95 -2.52
C LEU A 86 9.29 -7.10 -3.48
N ALA A 87 8.30 -7.92 -3.14
CA ALA A 87 7.84 -9.02 -3.99
C ALA A 87 7.26 -8.54 -5.32
N LEU A 88 6.57 -7.38 -5.32
CA LEU A 88 6.08 -6.71 -6.52
C LEU A 88 7.19 -6.19 -7.42
N THR A 89 8.33 -5.78 -6.85
CA THR A 89 9.51 -5.31 -7.61
C THR A 89 10.51 -6.40 -7.95
N ALA A 90 10.26 -7.65 -7.55
CA ALA A 90 11.19 -8.75 -7.79
C ALA A 90 11.37 -8.97 -9.30
N VAL A 91 12.63 -9.07 -9.73
CA VAL A 91 12.98 -9.43 -11.11
C VAL A 91 12.63 -10.90 -11.32
N ARG A 92 11.80 -11.16 -12.32
CA ARG A 92 11.36 -12.49 -12.76
C ARG A 92 11.50 -12.55 -14.28
N ASP A 93 11.45 -13.76 -14.86
CA ASP A 93 11.51 -13.95 -16.33
C ASP A 93 10.24 -13.47 -17.06
N GLU A 94 9.24 -12.98 -16.34
CA GLU A 94 7.97 -12.49 -16.86
C GLU A 94 7.93 -10.95 -16.93
N PHE A 95 7.10 -10.41 -17.81
CA PHE A 95 6.85 -8.97 -17.87
C PHE A 95 6.25 -8.48 -16.54
N ASN A 96 6.92 -7.52 -15.91
CA ASN A 96 6.45 -6.90 -14.69
C ASN A 96 6.09 -5.42 -14.97
N PRO A 97 4.80 -5.04 -14.87
CA PRO A 97 4.34 -3.69 -15.20
C PRO A 97 4.92 -2.64 -14.26
N ILE A 98 5.14 -2.99 -12.98
CA ILE A 98 5.63 -2.07 -11.95
C ILE A 98 7.04 -1.60 -12.28
N ILE A 99 7.97 -2.51 -12.59
CA ILE A 99 9.36 -2.12 -12.92
C ILE A 99 9.52 -1.55 -14.33
N SER A 100 8.56 -1.82 -15.22
CA SER A 100 8.63 -1.41 -16.64
C SER A 100 8.03 -0.03 -16.92
N ALA A 101 7.33 0.59 -15.95
CA ALA A 101 6.60 1.85 -16.14
C ALA A 101 7.46 3.13 -16.03
N GLY A 102 8.77 3.01 -15.83
CA GLY A 102 9.72 4.13 -15.87
C GLY A 102 9.50 5.18 -14.76
N LYS A 103 9.07 6.39 -15.14
CA LYS A 103 8.82 7.47 -14.15
C LYS A 103 7.70 7.10 -13.17
N LEU A 104 6.69 6.35 -13.63
CA LEU A 104 5.58 5.92 -12.79
C LEU A 104 6.07 4.93 -11.72
N THR A 105 7.03 4.06 -12.05
CA THR A 105 7.72 3.19 -11.09
C THR A 105 8.39 3.99 -9.98
N GLN A 106 9.06 5.10 -10.30
CA GLN A 106 9.72 5.95 -9.31
C GLN A 106 8.71 6.59 -8.37
N GLN A 107 7.57 7.03 -8.89
CA GLN A 107 6.50 7.60 -8.07
C GLN A 107 5.89 6.54 -7.15
N TRP A 108 5.58 5.36 -7.69
CA TRP A 108 5.08 4.24 -6.91
C TRP A 108 6.06 3.84 -5.80
N LEU A 109 7.36 3.73 -6.09
CA LEU A 109 8.38 3.40 -5.07
C LEU A 109 8.40 4.41 -3.90
N VAL A 110 8.28 5.70 -4.21
CA VAL A 110 8.21 6.75 -3.17
C VAL A 110 6.94 6.60 -2.34
N ASP A 111 5.80 6.40 -2.99
CA ASP A 111 4.51 6.26 -2.29
C ASP A 111 4.44 4.98 -1.44
N SER A 112 4.93 3.86 -1.96
CA SER A 112 5.06 2.59 -1.24
C SER A 112 5.95 2.71 -0.01
N HIS A 113 7.03 3.50 -0.07
CA HIS A 113 7.86 3.77 1.10
C HIS A 113 7.08 4.59 2.16
N LEU A 114 6.35 5.62 1.74
CA LEU A 114 5.49 6.40 2.64
C LEU A 114 4.41 5.54 3.30
N GLN A 115 3.85 4.57 2.57
CA GLN A 115 2.87 3.63 3.11
C GLN A 115 3.47 2.74 4.22
N VAL A 116 4.72 2.27 4.04
CA VAL A 116 5.45 1.51 5.07
C VAL A 116 5.68 2.36 6.32
N GLU A 117 6.18 3.59 6.16
CA GLU A 117 6.41 4.51 7.28
C GLU A 117 5.12 4.87 8.01
N ALA A 118 4.05 5.12 7.27
CA ALA A 118 2.72 5.35 7.82
C ALA A 118 2.26 4.17 8.69
N ASN A 119 2.39 2.94 8.19
CA ASN A 119 2.05 1.74 8.95
C ASN A 119 2.87 1.61 10.24
N ASN A 120 4.18 1.89 10.19
CA ASN A 120 5.06 1.85 11.36
C ASN A 120 4.62 2.88 12.42
N MET A 121 4.32 4.12 12.01
CA MET A 121 3.79 5.14 12.92
C MET A 121 2.44 4.74 13.53
N ASN A 122 1.55 4.14 12.74
CA ASN A 122 0.25 3.66 13.24
C ASN A 122 0.42 2.54 14.28
N PHE A 123 1.39 1.64 14.07
CA PHE A 123 1.73 0.61 15.04
C PHE A 123 2.19 1.21 16.37
N ILE A 124 3.10 2.19 16.34
CA ILE A 124 3.59 2.88 17.54
C ILE A 124 2.44 3.56 18.28
N ARG A 125 1.54 4.27 17.59
CA ARG A 125 0.40 4.96 18.21
C ARG A 125 -0.61 4.02 18.87
N THR A 126 -0.79 2.83 18.34
CA THR A 126 -1.79 1.87 18.83
C THR A 126 -1.27 0.96 19.96
N HIS A 127 0.05 0.97 20.21
CA HIS A 127 0.71 0.14 21.23
C HIS A 127 1.47 1.00 22.26
N GLN A 128 0.97 2.22 22.53
CA GLN A 128 1.43 3.10 23.61
C GLN A 128 0.71 2.83 24.93
#